data_AF-A0A134B5E6-F1
#
_entry.id   AF-A0A134B5E6-F1
#
_cell.length_a   1.000
_cell.length_b   1.000
_cell.length_c   1.000
_cell.angle_alpha   90.00
_cell.angle_beta   90.00
_cell.angle_gamma   90.00
#
_symmetry.space_group_name_H-M   'P 1'
#
loop_
_entity.id
_entity.type
_entity.pdbx_description
1 polymer ?
#
loop_
_entity_poly.entity_id
_entity_poly.type
_entity_poly.pdbx_seq_one_letter_code
_entity_poly.pdbx_strand_id
1 'polypeptide(L)' 'MGNYTITDSEKLLTIMRVMNNKTFGLRFSERIVGGRSRLERLITAGKIRAKKGNDKAQNGKWEVNAADVLRYARAK' A
#
# COMPACT_ATOMS: atom_id res chain seq x y z
N MET A 1 37.19 0.08 6.63
CA MET A 1 35.72 -0.08 6.56
C MET A 1 35.41 -1.14 5.52
N GLY A 2 34.83 -2.27 5.91
CA GLY A 2 34.43 -3.31 4.94
C GLY A 2 33.30 -2.80 4.03
N ASN A 3 33.32 -3.21 2.76
CA ASN A 3 32.29 -2.86 1.80
C ASN A 3 30.97 -3.53 2.20
N TYR A 4 30.05 -2.77 2.80
CA TYR A 4 28.72 -3.27 3.14
C TYR A 4 27.89 -3.37 1.86
N THR A 5 27.84 -4.56 1.26
CA THR A 5 26.98 -4.82 0.11
C THR A 5 25.54 -4.92 0.62
N ILE A 6 24.73 -3.89 0.36
CA ILE A 6 23.31 -3.91 0.72
C ILE A 6 22.62 -5.04 -0.04
N THR A 7 22.12 -6.01 0.69
CA THR A 7 21.36 -7.14 0.14
C THR A 7 20.02 -6.65 -0.41
N ASP A 8 19.46 -7.36 -1.39
CA ASP A 8 18.17 -6.96 -1.97
C ASP A 8 17.03 -7.02 -0.93
N SER A 9 17.15 -7.89 0.06
CA SER A 9 16.22 -7.95 1.19
C SER A 9 16.26 -6.68 2.04
N GLU A 10 17.44 -6.13 2.31
CA GLU A 10 17.59 -4.87 3.05
C GLU A 10 17.06 -3.67 2.26
N LYS A 11 17.29 -3.65 0.93
CA LYS A 11 16.70 -2.62 0.04
C LYS A 11 15.18 -2.69 0.07
N LEU A 12 14.61 -3.90 -0.07
CA LEU A 12 13.17 -4.12 -0.02
C LEU A 12 12.59 -3.66 1.33
N LEU A 13 13.21 -4.04 2.45
CA LEU A 13 12.78 -3.62 3.78
C LEU A 13 12.79 -2.09 3.93
N THR A 14 13.84 -1.44 3.41
CA THR A 14 13.97 0.03 3.40
C THR A 14 12.85 0.67 2.60
N ILE A 15 12.58 0.17 1.39
CA ILE A 15 11.45 0.63 0.55
C ILE A 15 10.13 0.48 1.30
N MET A 16 9.86 -0.71 1.87
CA MET A 16 8.61 -0.98 2.58
C MET A 16 8.43 -0.06 3.80
N ARG A 17 9.51 0.27 4.52
CA ARG A 17 9.48 1.24 5.64
C ARG A 17 9.12 2.65 5.15
N VAL A 18 9.72 3.13 4.06
CA VAL A 18 9.40 4.44 3.49
C VAL A 18 7.94 4.48 3.02
N MET A 19 7.49 3.43 2.34
CA MET A 19 6.13 3.34 1.79
C MET A 19 5.07 3.20 2.89
N ASN A 20 5.43 2.74 4.10
CA ASN A 20 4.50 2.63 5.22
C ASN A 20 3.95 4.00 5.67
N ASN A 21 4.69 5.08 5.40
CA ASN A 21 4.28 6.45 5.70
C ASN A 21 3.66 7.17 4.48
N LYS A 22 3.41 6.43 3.39
CA LYS A 22 2.81 6.96 2.16
C LYS A 22 1.46 6.32 1.92
N THR A 23 0.63 7.01 1.15
CA THR A 23 -0.69 6.55 0.75
C THR A 23 -0.84 6.58 -0.76
N PHE A 24 -1.69 5.71 -1.26
CA PHE A 24 -2.12 5.63 -2.64
C PHE A 24 -3.60 5.97 -2.76
N GLY A 25 -3.98 6.46 -3.93
CA GLY A 25 -5.39 6.57 -4.29
C GLY A 25 -6.00 5.20 -4.54
N LEU A 26 -7.28 5.07 -4.20
CA LEU A 26 -8.05 3.82 -4.32
C LEU A 26 -7.90 3.11 -5.68
N ARG A 27 -8.13 3.81 -6.80
CA ARG A 27 -7.98 3.24 -8.16
C ARG A 27 -6.56 2.77 -8.48
N PHE A 28 -5.54 3.38 -7.89
CA PHE A 28 -4.15 2.92 -8.06
C PHE A 28 -3.91 1.64 -7.28
N SER A 29 -4.38 1.59 -6.02
CA SER A 29 -4.31 0.40 -5.18
C SER A 29 -5.04 -0.79 -5.78
N GLU A 30 -6.22 -0.58 -6.38
CA GLU A 30 -6.99 -1.63 -7.05
C GLU A 30 -6.18 -2.34 -8.13
N ARG A 31 -5.50 -1.57 -8.98
CA ARG A 31 -4.67 -2.12 -10.07
C ARG A 31 -3.51 -2.94 -9.52
N ILE A 32 -2.89 -2.53 -8.42
CA ILE A 32 -1.76 -3.24 -7.81
C ILE A 32 -2.19 -4.56 -7.17
N VAL A 33 -3.29 -4.58 -6.40
CA VAL A 33 -3.71 -5.80 -5.68
C VAL A 33 -4.45 -6.80 -6.56
N GLY A 34 -4.78 -6.42 -7.80
CA GLY A 34 -5.46 -7.27 -8.78
C GLY A 34 -6.99 -7.15 -8.77
N GLY A 35 -7.54 -5.97 -8.47
CA GLY A 35 -8.94 -5.62 -8.66
C GLY A 35 -9.63 -5.03 -7.42
N ARG A 36 -10.77 -4.36 -7.68
CA ARG A 36 -11.62 -3.68 -6.68
C ARG A 36 -12.12 -4.58 -5.56
N SER A 37 -12.79 -5.67 -5.90
CA SER A 37 -13.39 -6.58 -4.92
C SER A 37 -12.34 -7.20 -4.00
N ARG A 38 -11.13 -7.44 -4.51
CA ARG A 38 -10.01 -7.95 -3.71
C ARG A 38 -9.49 -6.88 -2.76
N LEU A 39 -9.34 -5.64 -3.22
CA LEU A 39 -8.93 -4.52 -2.37
C LEU A 39 -9.91 -4.35 -1.20
N GLU A 40 -11.21 -4.31 -1.48
CA GLU A 40 -12.25 -4.15 -0.47
C GLU A 40 -12.22 -5.28 0.56
N ARG A 41 -12.10 -6.54 0.11
CA ARG A 41 -11.95 -7.67 1.02
C ARG A 41 -10.72 -7.55 1.93
N LEU A 42 -9.60 -7.04 1.42
CA LEU A 42 -8.39 -6.85 2.22
C LEU A 42 -8.54 -5.71 3.23
N ILE A 43 -9.25 -4.64 2.87
CA ILE A 43 -9.56 -3.53 3.78
C ILE A 43 -10.51 -4.01 4.89
N THR A 44 -11.61 -4.69 4.54
CA THR A 44 -12.57 -5.22 5.50
C THR A 44 -11.94 -6.25 6.45
N ALA A 45 -10.99 -7.05 5.96
CA ALA A 45 -10.23 -7.99 6.79
C ALA A 45 -9.14 -7.33 7.66
N GLY A 46 -8.99 -6.00 7.64
CA GLY A 46 -7.97 -5.27 8.40
C GLY A 46 -6.53 -5.45 7.90
N LYS A 47 -6.35 -6.02 6.70
CA LYS A 47 -5.03 -6.30 6.11
C LYS A 47 -4.43 -5.09 5.37
N ILE A 48 -5.29 -4.20 4.88
CA ILE A 48 -4.89 -2.95 4.24
C ILE A 48 -5.57 -1.80 4.97
N ARG A 49 -4.76 -0.89 5.52
CA ARG A 49 -5.28 0.33 6.13
C ARG A 49 -5.75 1.29 5.05
N ALA A 50 -7.01 1.73 5.15
CA ALA A 50 -7.56 2.75 4.28
C ALA A 50 -8.36 3.75 5.12
N LYS A 51 -8.26 5.02 4.79
CA LYS A 51 -9.05 6.11 5.39
C LYS A 51 -9.63 6.99 4.30
N LYS A 52 -10.79 7.59 4.57
CA LYS A 52 -11.30 8.65 3.71
C LYS A 52 -10.59 9.94 4.12
N GLY A 53 -9.99 10.66 3.18
CA GLY A 53 -9.21 11.87 3.50
C GLY A 53 -10.07 12.99 4.11
N ASN A 54 -11.35 13.03 3.76
CA ASN A 54 -12.34 13.88 4.41
C ASN A 54 -13.62 13.06 4.63
N ASP A 55 -13.83 12.61 5.86
CA ASP A 55 -14.98 11.79 6.25
C ASP A 55 -16.32 12.50 6.04
N LYS A 56 -16.33 13.84 6.00
CA LYS A 56 -17.53 14.67 5.81
C LYS A 56 -17.88 14.91 4.33
N ALA A 57 -16.95 14.69 3.41
CA ALA A 57 -17.19 14.87 1.98
C ALA A 57 -17.66 13.56 1.33
N GLN A 58 -18.79 13.57 0.62
CA GLN A 58 -19.24 12.40 -0.15
C GLN A 58 -18.16 11.92 -1.15
N ASN A 59 -17.48 12.87 -1.83
CA ASN A 59 -16.39 12.63 -2.77
C ASN A 59 -14.99 12.63 -2.14
N GLY A 60 -14.89 12.40 -0.82
CA GLY A 60 -13.60 12.34 -0.13
C GLY A 60 -12.68 11.32 -0.79
N LYS A 61 -11.48 11.76 -1.20
CA LYS A 61 -10.47 10.87 -1.77
C LYS A 61 -10.09 9.82 -0.73
N TRP A 62 -10.13 8.57 -1.13
CA TRP A 62 -9.66 7.46 -0.31
C TRP A 62 -8.14 7.39 -0.35
N GLU A 63 -7.56 7.32 0.83
CA GLU A 63 -6.13 7.15 1.05
C GLU A 63 -5.88 5.75 1.60
N VAL A 64 -5.18 4.94 0.83
CA VAL A 64 -4.88 3.54 1.15
C VAL A 64 -3.39 3.42 1.44
N ASN A 65 -3.00 2.75 2.53
CA ASN A 65 -1.59 2.63 2.90
C ASN A 65 -0.79 1.91 1.80
N ALA A 66 0.31 2.53 1.37
CA ALA A 66 1.06 2.05 0.23
C ALA A 66 1.86 0.77 0.53
N ALA A 67 2.44 0.63 1.71
CA ALA A 67 3.16 -0.60 2.09
C ALA A 67 2.23 -1.80 2.16
N ASP A 68 1.03 -1.64 2.73
CA ASP A 68 0.06 -2.74 2.80
C ASP A 68 -0.39 -3.17 1.39
N VAL A 69 -0.60 -2.21 0.48
CA VAL A 69 -0.93 -2.48 -0.92
C VAL A 69 0.18 -3.26 -1.62
N LEU A 70 1.43 -2.83 -1.47
CA LEU A 70 2.59 -3.51 -2.06
C LEU A 70 2.78 -4.93 -1.51
N ARG A 71 2.50 -5.14 -0.21
CA ARG A 71 2.55 -6.46 0.44
C ARG A 71 1.59 -7.47 -0.19
N TYR A 72 0.45 -7.00 -0.72
CA TYR A 72 -0.56 -7.84 -1.37
C TYR A 72 -0.62 -7.64 -2.89
N ALA A 73 0.45 -7.08 -3.47
CA ALA A 73 0.54 -6.86 -4.91
C ALA A 73 0.38 -8.18 -5.68
N ARG A 74 -0.44 -8.15 -6.72
CA ARG A 74 -0.63 -9.23 -7.70
C ARG A 74 -0.58 -8.72 -9.13
N ALA A 75 -0.14 -7.47 -9.33
CA ALA A 75 0.17 -6.96 -10.65
C ALA A 75 1.10 -7.96 -11.33
N LYS A 76 0.59 -8.59 -12.40
CA LYS A 76 1.38 -9.34 -13.36
C LYS A 76 1.89 -8.37 -14.41
#